data_AF-A0A920KRM7-F1
#
_entry.id   AF-A0A920KRM7-F1
#
_cell.length_a   1.000
_cell.length_b   1.000
_cell.length_c   1.000
_cell.angle_alpha   90.00
_cell.angle_beta   90.00
_cell.angle_gamma   90.00
#
_symmetry.space_group_name_H-M   'P 1'
#
loop_
_entity.id
_entity.type
_entity.pdbx_description
1 polymer ?
#
loop_
_entity_poly.entity_id
_entity_poly.type
_entity_poly.pdbx_seq_one_letter_code
_entity_poly.pdbx_strand_id
1 'polypeptide(L)'
;MIAMLERYTRDNTRFHRSQGVWIEDRLFVKDELMAGRVDPAMAEIAAAGDFTRVGHTGMSFGGSTAVSVCWRDADCAAVVNLDGGNFDPQLFNRSVDKPLLMFMHDWPVMNKLIDGDQGWDYSEYGYADLSYEAHSVAGTRDDIYRLRVKDVQHFGVTDMIMAVRGPVKSVIFGGIDGPTMMAVINDFVRGFFDKHVRGLDNNFPAAQFAEHSEDVVPHDAGRVRDWWNSLSETERAELPVRPDVAGALLEADKAGRAAVSGEL
;
A
#
# COMPACT_ATOMS: atom_id res chain seq x y z
N MET A 1 -5.58 17.71 -4.82
CA MET A 1 -5.48 16.64 -3.80
C MET A 1 -6.69 16.60 -2.84
N ILE A 2 -7.05 17.69 -2.14
CA ILE A 2 -8.21 17.74 -1.21
C ILE A 2 -9.55 17.35 -1.88
N ALA A 3 -9.87 17.88 -3.07
CA ALA A 3 -11.10 17.54 -3.80
C ALA A 3 -11.16 16.09 -4.36
N MET A 4 -10.01 15.38 -4.36
CA MET A 4 -9.94 13.96 -4.69
C MET A 4 -10.23 13.12 -3.44
N LEU A 5 -9.62 13.50 -2.30
CA LEU A 5 -9.86 12.89 -0.98
C LEU A 5 -11.31 13.05 -0.51
N GLU A 6 -11.92 14.24 -0.62
CA GLU A 6 -13.35 14.48 -0.32
C GLU A 6 -14.31 13.61 -1.14
N ARG A 7 -13.87 13.16 -2.33
CA ARG A 7 -14.63 12.25 -3.20
C ARG A 7 -14.51 10.80 -2.75
N TYR A 8 -13.41 10.44 -2.08
CA TYR A 8 -13.21 9.12 -1.48
C TYR A 8 -13.92 8.99 -0.12
N THR A 9 -14.14 10.08 0.62
CA THR A 9 -14.70 10.03 1.99
C THR A 9 -16.23 10.03 2.08
N ARG A 10 -16.96 10.22 0.97
CA ARG A 10 -18.42 10.15 0.97
C ARG A 10 -18.88 8.70 1.09
N ASP A 11 -19.60 8.39 2.18
CA ASP A 11 -20.38 7.16 2.29
C ASP A 11 -21.26 7.05 1.03
N ASN A 12 -21.18 5.92 0.32
CA ASN A 12 -21.92 5.61 -0.92
C ASN A 12 -21.32 6.08 -2.28
N THR A 13 -20.00 6.25 -2.39
CA THR A 13 -19.34 6.39 -3.70
C THR A 13 -19.31 5.04 -4.46
N ARG A 14 -19.09 5.07 -5.78
CA ARG A 14 -18.88 3.84 -6.57
C ARG A 14 -17.72 3.01 -6.00
N PHE A 15 -16.65 3.67 -5.54
CA PHE A 15 -15.49 3.00 -4.94
C PHE A 15 -15.85 2.27 -3.65
N HIS A 16 -16.57 2.91 -2.73
CA HIS A 16 -17.00 2.25 -1.49
C HIS A 16 -17.90 1.04 -1.76
N ARG A 17 -18.87 1.15 -2.68
CA ARG A 17 -19.72 0.00 -3.05
C ARG A 17 -18.89 -1.11 -3.73
N SER A 18 -17.98 -0.75 -4.62
CA SER A 18 -17.11 -1.71 -5.30
C SER A 18 -16.16 -2.42 -4.34
N GLN A 19 -15.73 -1.77 -3.26
CA GLN A 19 -14.80 -2.39 -2.31
C GLN A 19 -15.46 -3.54 -1.57
N GLY A 20 -16.68 -3.35 -1.06
CA GLY A 20 -17.45 -4.42 -0.42
C GLY A 20 -17.63 -5.62 -1.35
N VAL A 21 -18.04 -5.37 -2.60
CA VAL A 21 -18.20 -6.42 -3.62
C VAL A 21 -16.89 -7.14 -3.90
N TRP A 22 -15.77 -6.42 -4.07
CA TRP A 22 -14.47 -7.06 -4.35
C TRP A 22 -13.93 -7.88 -3.17
N ILE A 23 -14.27 -7.49 -1.93
CA ILE A 23 -13.97 -8.29 -0.73
C ILE A 23 -14.78 -9.58 -0.78
N GLU A 24 -16.10 -9.48 -0.99
CA GLU A 24 -17.01 -10.63 -1.07
C GLU A 24 -16.62 -11.58 -2.20
N ASP A 25 -16.31 -11.06 -3.39
CA ASP A 25 -15.87 -11.86 -4.55
C ASP A 25 -14.61 -12.68 -4.24
N ARG A 26 -13.63 -12.09 -3.52
CA ARG A 26 -12.40 -12.80 -3.16
C ARG A 26 -12.62 -13.89 -2.12
N LEU A 27 -13.43 -13.61 -1.10
CA LEU A 27 -13.80 -14.62 -0.11
C LEU A 27 -14.60 -15.75 -0.76
N PHE A 28 -15.54 -15.41 -1.65
CA PHE A 28 -16.29 -16.37 -2.44
C PHE A 28 -15.37 -17.28 -3.29
N VAL A 29 -14.43 -16.72 -4.05
CA VAL A 29 -13.49 -17.52 -4.85
C VAL A 29 -12.69 -18.48 -3.98
N LYS A 30 -12.18 -18.03 -2.82
CA LYS A 30 -11.49 -18.90 -1.86
C LYS A 30 -12.41 -20.03 -1.38
N ASP A 31 -13.65 -19.73 -1.01
CA ASP A 31 -14.61 -20.71 -0.50
C ASP A 31 -15.01 -21.74 -1.56
N GLU A 32 -15.17 -21.35 -2.83
CA GLU A 32 -15.44 -22.27 -3.94
C GLU A 32 -14.24 -23.20 -4.21
N LEU A 33 -13.01 -22.65 -4.23
CA LEU A 33 -11.78 -23.43 -4.39
C LEU A 33 -11.61 -24.43 -3.23
N MET A 34 -11.78 -23.98 -1.99
CA MET A 34 -11.68 -24.82 -0.79
C MET A 34 -12.72 -25.94 -0.76
N ALA A 35 -13.95 -25.65 -1.22
CA ALA A 35 -15.01 -26.65 -1.31
C ALA A 35 -14.88 -27.59 -2.52
N GLY A 36 -13.89 -27.37 -3.39
CA GLY A 36 -13.73 -28.12 -4.65
C GLY A 36 -14.89 -27.90 -5.62
N ARG A 37 -15.66 -26.81 -5.48
CA ARG A 37 -16.76 -26.45 -6.38
C ARG A 37 -16.21 -25.71 -7.61
N VAL A 38 -15.39 -26.44 -8.35
CA VAL A 38 -14.65 -25.92 -9.51
C VAL A 38 -14.95 -26.76 -10.74
N ASP A 39 -14.66 -26.19 -11.91
CA ASP A 39 -14.65 -26.97 -13.14
C ASP A 39 -13.69 -28.18 -12.98
N PRO A 40 -14.02 -29.38 -13.51
CA PRO A 40 -13.13 -30.53 -13.44
C PRO A 40 -11.69 -30.26 -13.90
N ALA A 41 -11.49 -29.35 -14.86
CA ALA A 41 -10.15 -28.95 -15.32
C ALA A 41 -9.30 -28.25 -14.24
N MET A 42 -9.94 -27.73 -13.18
CA MET A 42 -9.30 -27.02 -12.07
C MET A 42 -9.22 -27.86 -10.79
N ALA A 43 -9.77 -29.08 -10.78
CA ALA A 43 -9.90 -29.89 -9.57
C ALA A 43 -8.54 -30.21 -8.92
N GLU A 44 -7.53 -30.55 -9.72
CA GLU A 44 -6.18 -30.83 -9.21
C GLU A 44 -5.53 -29.58 -8.59
N ILE A 45 -5.74 -28.41 -9.19
CA ILE A 45 -5.20 -27.14 -8.68
C ILE A 45 -5.89 -26.77 -7.36
N ALA A 46 -7.21 -26.89 -7.29
CA ALA A 46 -7.97 -26.63 -6.08
C ALA A 46 -7.55 -27.58 -4.94
N ALA A 47 -7.42 -28.89 -5.22
CA ALA A 47 -7.00 -29.88 -4.25
C ALA A 47 -5.55 -29.70 -3.76
N ALA A 48 -4.69 -29.06 -4.56
CA ALA A 48 -3.30 -28.77 -4.18
C ALA A 48 -3.17 -27.51 -3.28
N GLY A 49 -4.21 -26.70 -3.15
CA GLY A 49 -4.20 -25.46 -2.36
C GLY A 49 -4.24 -25.71 -0.85
N ASP A 50 -3.43 -24.94 -0.10
CA ASP A 50 -3.54 -24.84 1.36
C ASP A 50 -4.38 -23.60 1.72
N PHE A 51 -5.69 -23.78 1.89
CA PHE A 51 -6.62 -22.69 2.21
C PHE A 51 -6.61 -22.27 3.68
N THR A 52 -5.76 -22.88 4.51
CA THR A 52 -5.56 -22.49 5.92
C THR A 52 -4.45 -21.45 6.10
N ARG A 53 -3.67 -21.19 5.04
CA ARG A 53 -2.60 -20.18 5.01
C ARG A 53 -2.56 -19.49 3.65
N VAL A 54 -3.39 -18.46 3.50
CA VAL A 54 -3.59 -17.76 2.23
C VAL A 54 -2.82 -16.44 2.20
N GLY A 55 -2.14 -16.20 1.09
CA GLY A 55 -1.57 -14.89 0.76
C GLY A 55 -2.52 -14.09 -0.13
N HIS A 56 -2.83 -12.84 0.23
CA HIS A 56 -3.64 -11.95 -0.61
C HIS A 56 -2.76 -10.91 -1.29
N THR A 57 -2.99 -10.64 -2.58
CA THR A 57 -2.30 -9.57 -3.31
C THR A 57 -3.23 -8.89 -4.29
N GLY A 58 -2.86 -7.69 -4.72
CA GLY A 58 -3.54 -6.96 -5.77
C GLY A 58 -2.87 -5.61 -6.03
N MET A 59 -3.22 -5.01 -7.16
CA MET A 59 -2.69 -3.71 -7.57
C MET A 59 -3.73 -2.59 -7.45
N SER A 60 -3.28 -1.39 -7.07
CA SER A 60 -4.13 -0.21 -6.94
C SER A 60 -5.31 -0.47 -5.99
N PHE A 61 -6.54 -0.26 -6.46
CA PHE A 61 -7.76 -0.61 -5.73
C PHE A 61 -7.79 -2.07 -5.24
N GLY A 62 -7.26 -3.00 -6.03
CA GLY A 62 -7.13 -4.41 -5.65
C GLY A 62 -6.14 -4.65 -4.52
N GLY A 63 -5.11 -3.80 -4.40
CA GLY A 63 -4.11 -3.84 -3.33
C GLY A 63 -4.68 -3.40 -1.99
N SER A 64 -5.41 -2.28 -1.94
CA SER A 64 -6.16 -1.90 -0.74
C SER A 64 -7.22 -2.92 -0.35
N THR A 65 -7.96 -3.42 -1.34
CA THR A 65 -8.92 -4.50 -1.11
C THR A 65 -8.20 -5.74 -0.55
N ALA A 66 -6.93 -5.99 -0.88
CA ALA A 66 -6.23 -7.21 -0.44
C ALA A 66 -5.97 -7.15 1.06
N VAL A 67 -5.64 -5.96 1.55
CA VAL A 67 -5.50 -5.70 2.98
C VAL A 67 -6.85 -5.85 3.69
N SER A 68 -7.92 -5.29 3.12
CA SER A 68 -9.28 -5.46 3.66
C SER A 68 -9.75 -6.91 3.72
N VAL A 69 -9.43 -7.72 2.70
CA VAL A 69 -9.74 -9.15 2.68
C VAL A 69 -8.92 -9.88 3.73
N CYS A 70 -7.61 -9.68 3.76
CA CYS A 70 -6.73 -10.33 4.73
C CYS A 70 -7.10 -10.01 6.19
N TRP A 71 -7.59 -8.80 6.45
CA TRP A 71 -8.08 -8.41 7.77
C TRP A 71 -9.38 -9.14 8.19
N ARG A 72 -10.18 -9.64 7.23
CA ARG A 72 -11.44 -10.36 7.47
C ARG A 72 -11.31 -11.88 7.34
N ASP A 73 -10.33 -12.34 6.57
CA ASP A 73 -10.04 -13.74 6.32
C ASP A 73 -9.19 -14.33 7.46
N ALA A 74 -9.80 -15.21 8.26
CA ALA A 74 -9.13 -15.88 9.37
C ALA A 74 -7.91 -16.70 8.93
N ASP A 75 -7.94 -17.24 7.70
CA ASP A 75 -6.86 -18.04 7.12
C ASP A 75 -5.81 -17.19 6.40
N CYS A 76 -5.95 -15.85 6.40
CA CYS A 76 -4.90 -15.00 5.84
C CYS A 76 -3.62 -15.16 6.67
N ALA A 77 -2.53 -15.50 5.97
CA ALA A 77 -1.19 -15.57 6.55
C ALA A 77 -0.39 -14.29 6.29
N ALA A 78 -0.57 -13.65 5.12
CA ALA A 78 0.15 -12.43 4.77
C ALA A 78 -0.53 -11.68 3.62
N VAL A 79 -0.23 -10.40 3.44
CA VAL A 79 -0.78 -9.58 2.36
C VAL A 79 0.25 -8.70 1.66
N VAL A 80 0.12 -8.58 0.35
CA VAL A 80 0.86 -7.61 -0.48
C VAL A 80 -0.13 -6.59 -1.03
N ASN A 81 0.22 -5.32 -0.89
CA ASN A 81 -0.46 -4.21 -1.54
C ASN A 81 0.48 -3.61 -2.60
N LEU A 82 0.20 -3.88 -3.88
CA LEU A 82 0.93 -3.30 -5.00
C LEU A 82 0.33 -1.93 -5.35
N ASP A 83 0.92 -0.91 -4.76
CA ASP A 83 0.70 0.49 -5.08
C ASP A 83 -0.76 0.99 -4.90
N GLY A 84 -1.47 0.43 -3.92
CA GLY A 84 -2.84 0.80 -3.58
C GLY A 84 -2.93 1.75 -2.38
N GLY A 85 -3.52 2.93 -2.58
CA GLY A 85 -3.96 3.79 -1.47
C GLY A 85 -5.12 3.16 -0.68
N ASN A 86 -5.23 3.43 0.62
CA ASN A 86 -6.28 2.83 1.44
C ASN A 86 -7.67 3.40 1.13
N PHE A 87 -8.63 2.52 0.87
CA PHE A 87 -10.04 2.85 0.67
C PHE A 87 -10.96 2.30 1.78
N ASP A 88 -10.44 1.49 2.72
CA ASP A 88 -11.22 1.01 3.88
C ASP A 88 -11.12 2.02 5.03
N PRO A 89 -12.18 2.77 5.37
CA PRO A 89 -12.13 3.75 6.45
C PRO A 89 -11.77 3.12 7.81
N GLN A 90 -12.03 1.81 7.99
CA GLN A 90 -11.72 1.11 9.23
C GLN A 90 -10.23 0.82 9.42
N LEU A 91 -9.41 0.97 8.38
CA LEU A 91 -7.98 0.67 8.39
C LEU A 91 -7.11 1.93 8.52
N PHE A 92 -7.71 3.11 8.72
CA PHE A 92 -6.98 4.30 9.15
C PHE A 92 -6.73 4.25 10.67
N ASN A 93 -5.53 4.68 11.09
CA ASN A 93 -5.11 4.66 12.49
C ASN A 93 -5.37 3.29 13.17
N ARG A 94 -5.14 2.20 12.43
CA ARG A 94 -5.43 0.85 12.86
C ARG A 94 -4.38 -0.11 12.38
N SER A 95 -3.80 -0.83 13.31
CA SER A 95 -2.86 -1.92 13.02
C SER A 95 -3.60 -3.10 12.41
N VAL A 96 -3.12 -3.55 11.25
CA VAL A 96 -3.44 -4.87 10.72
C VAL A 96 -2.77 -5.93 11.57
N ASP A 97 -3.36 -7.12 11.67
CA ASP A 97 -2.85 -8.20 12.54
C ASP A 97 -1.94 -9.19 11.81
N LYS A 98 -1.77 -9.02 10.50
CA LYS A 98 -1.02 -9.91 9.62
C LYS A 98 0.16 -9.17 8.97
N PRO A 99 1.26 -9.88 8.63
CA PRO A 99 2.36 -9.31 7.87
C PRO A 99 1.89 -8.62 6.60
N LEU A 100 2.49 -7.47 6.27
CA LEU A 100 2.11 -6.64 5.13
C LEU A 100 3.34 -6.17 4.35
N LEU A 101 3.31 -6.33 3.03
CA LEU A 101 4.21 -5.65 2.11
C LEU A 101 3.47 -4.54 1.36
N MET A 102 3.87 -3.30 1.60
CA MET A 102 3.48 -2.12 0.82
C MET A 102 4.54 -1.86 -0.24
N PHE A 103 4.20 -2.18 -1.49
CA PHE A 103 5.06 -1.97 -2.65
C PHE A 103 4.56 -0.72 -3.38
N MET A 104 5.32 0.38 -3.40
CA MET A 104 4.81 1.67 -3.88
C MET A 104 5.60 2.19 -5.08
N HIS A 105 4.90 2.92 -5.97
CA HIS A 105 5.52 3.67 -7.05
C HIS A 105 6.28 4.91 -6.53
N ASP A 106 6.97 5.61 -7.42
CA ASP A 106 7.69 6.84 -7.11
C ASP A 106 6.75 8.06 -6.98
N TRP A 107 5.85 8.05 -5.99
CA TRP A 107 4.88 9.13 -5.78
C TRP A 107 5.50 10.53 -5.64
N PRO A 108 6.73 10.73 -5.10
CA PRO A 108 7.38 12.04 -5.10
C PRO A 108 7.52 12.66 -6.48
N VAL A 109 7.80 11.84 -7.51
CA VAL A 109 7.91 12.32 -8.90
C VAL A 109 6.57 12.88 -9.36
N MET A 110 5.48 12.14 -9.13
CA MET A 110 4.15 12.55 -9.54
C MET A 110 3.68 13.80 -8.78
N ASN A 111 3.90 13.86 -7.47
CA ASN A 111 3.54 15.04 -6.68
C ASN A 111 4.31 16.29 -7.12
N LYS A 112 5.62 16.16 -7.40
CA LYS A 112 6.42 17.27 -7.92
C LYS A 112 5.96 17.73 -9.31
N LEU A 113 5.47 16.82 -10.15
CA LEU A 113 4.92 17.18 -11.46
C LEU A 113 3.58 17.94 -11.36
N ILE A 114 2.72 17.56 -10.40
CA ILE A 114 1.39 18.17 -10.22
C ILE A 114 1.47 19.47 -9.44
N ASP A 115 2.12 19.44 -8.28
CA ASP A 115 2.12 20.51 -7.29
C ASP A 115 3.37 21.39 -7.40
N GLY A 116 4.39 20.99 -8.17
CA GLY A 116 5.65 21.72 -8.30
C GLY A 116 6.59 21.50 -7.10
N ASP A 117 7.66 22.29 -7.03
CA ASP A 117 8.53 22.32 -5.86
C ASP A 117 7.91 23.18 -4.77
N GLN A 118 7.54 22.54 -3.67
CA GLN A 118 6.92 23.18 -2.51
C GLN A 118 7.92 23.39 -1.36
N GLY A 119 9.23 23.16 -1.59
CA GLY A 119 10.26 23.33 -0.58
C GLY A 119 10.27 22.24 0.50
N TRP A 120 9.71 21.07 0.21
CA TRP A 120 9.72 19.90 1.10
C TRP A 120 9.90 18.60 0.32
N ASP A 121 10.34 17.56 1.01
CA ASP A 121 10.59 16.25 0.42
C ASP A 121 9.31 15.40 0.42
N TYR A 122 8.68 15.28 -0.75
CA TYR A 122 7.48 14.47 -0.96
C TYR A 122 7.62 13.01 -0.53
N SER A 123 8.85 12.49 -0.38
CA SER A 123 9.08 11.11 0.06
C SER A 123 8.92 10.91 1.58
N GLU A 124 8.83 11.99 2.37
CA GLU A 124 8.67 11.89 3.83
C GLU A 124 7.31 11.29 4.25
N TYR A 125 6.27 11.46 3.43
CA TYR A 125 4.92 10.95 3.71
C TYR A 125 4.41 10.15 2.51
N GLY A 126 4.32 8.84 2.70
CA GLY A 126 3.64 7.94 1.78
C GLY A 126 2.13 8.12 1.84
N TYR A 127 1.47 7.97 0.70
CA TYR A 127 0.01 8.11 0.58
C TYR A 127 -0.79 7.10 1.42
N ALA A 128 -0.14 6.06 1.96
CA ALA A 128 -0.74 5.00 2.78
C ALA A 128 -0.22 4.98 4.22
N ASP A 129 0.65 5.92 4.64
CA ASP A 129 1.29 5.88 5.97
C ASP A 129 0.31 6.08 7.13
N LEU A 130 -0.83 6.70 6.85
CA LEU A 130 -1.92 6.90 7.79
C LEU A 130 -2.82 5.67 7.97
N SER A 131 -2.53 4.60 7.24
CA SER A 131 -3.30 3.37 7.21
C SER A 131 -2.45 2.17 7.63
N TYR A 132 -3.15 1.10 8.00
CA TYR A 132 -2.61 -0.23 8.31
C TYR A 132 -1.71 -0.32 9.56
N GLU A 133 -1.35 0.81 10.17
CA GLU A 133 -0.81 0.89 11.52
C GLU A 133 -1.57 1.94 12.34
N ALA A 134 -1.67 1.68 13.66
CA ALA A 134 -2.04 2.74 14.58
C ALA A 134 -0.95 3.83 14.56
N HIS A 135 -1.36 5.09 14.44
CA HIS A 135 -0.46 6.22 14.24
C HIS A 135 0.55 6.32 15.38
N SER A 136 0.14 6.05 16.63
CA SER A 136 1.04 6.08 17.80
C SER A 136 2.22 5.11 17.77
N VAL A 137 2.20 4.11 16.88
CA VAL A 137 3.25 3.07 16.76
C VAL A 137 3.66 2.81 15.30
N ALA A 138 3.27 3.65 14.36
CA ALA A 138 3.58 3.45 12.94
C ALA A 138 5.11 3.29 12.71
N GLY A 139 5.47 2.36 11.82
CA GLY A 139 6.87 2.08 11.47
C GLY A 139 7.66 1.32 12.54
N THR A 140 7.02 0.79 13.58
CA THR A 140 7.72 0.02 14.64
C THR A 140 7.66 -1.49 14.46
N ARG A 141 6.81 -1.98 13.56
CA ARG A 141 6.63 -3.40 13.30
C ARG A 141 7.68 -3.95 12.34
N ASP A 142 8.23 -5.11 12.67
CA ASP A 142 9.24 -5.82 11.88
C ASP A 142 8.64 -6.78 10.83
N ASP A 143 7.30 -6.92 10.82
CA ASP A 143 6.52 -7.70 9.86
C ASP A 143 5.70 -6.84 8.89
N ILE A 144 5.87 -5.52 8.94
CA ILE A 144 5.33 -4.59 7.94
C ILE A 144 6.48 -3.94 7.19
N TYR A 145 6.52 -4.17 5.88
CA TYR A 145 7.57 -3.71 4.98
C TYR A 145 6.99 -2.67 4.03
N ARG A 146 7.69 -1.55 3.87
CA ARG A 146 7.33 -0.51 2.92
C ARG A 146 8.53 -0.24 2.02
N LEU A 147 8.29 -0.20 0.72
CA LEU A 147 9.29 0.13 -0.26
C LEU A 147 8.72 1.10 -1.30
N ARG A 148 9.61 1.88 -1.88
CA ARG A 148 9.37 2.72 -3.05
C ARG A 148 10.31 2.29 -4.16
N VAL A 149 9.77 2.06 -5.36
CA VAL A 149 10.56 1.87 -6.56
C VAL A 149 10.79 3.23 -7.21
N LYS A 150 12.04 3.56 -7.51
CA LYS A 150 12.49 4.80 -8.13
C LYS A 150 12.03 4.84 -9.59
N ASP A 151 11.66 6.03 -10.05
CA ASP A 151 11.31 6.32 -11.45
C ASP A 151 10.28 5.33 -12.05
N VAL A 152 9.29 4.92 -11.24
CA VAL A 152 8.12 4.18 -11.70
C VAL A 152 6.85 4.96 -11.40
N GLN A 153 5.93 4.95 -12.34
CA GLN A 153 4.58 5.52 -12.17
C GLN A 153 3.59 4.42 -11.76
N HIS A 154 2.40 4.83 -11.32
CA HIS A 154 1.35 3.91 -10.85
C HIS A 154 1.12 2.72 -11.79
N PHE A 155 0.91 2.97 -13.09
CA PHE A 155 0.68 1.90 -14.07
C PHE A 155 1.94 1.08 -14.39
N GLY A 156 3.12 1.58 -14.05
CA GLY A 156 4.38 0.86 -14.21
C GLY A 156 4.51 -0.33 -13.25
N VAL A 157 3.69 -0.38 -12.19
CA VAL A 157 3.57 -1.53 -11.26
C VAL A 157 2.69 -2.65 -11.84
N THR A 158 2.56 -2.73 -13.16
CA THR A 158 1.79 -3.74 -13.89
C THR A 158 2.52 -4.18 -15.15
N ASP A 159 2.08 -5.28 -15.76
CA ASP A 159 2.59 -5.76 -17.06
C ASP A 159 2.47 -4.72 -18.19
N MET A 160 1.69 -3.64 -18.02
CA MET A 160 1.60 -2.56 -19.01
C MET A 160 2.95 -1.90 -19.32
N ILE A 161 3.89 -1.94 -18.37
CA ILE A 161 5.26 -1.42 -18.57
C ILE A 161 6.01 -2.17 -19.70
N MET A 162 5.60 -3.40 -19.99
CA MET A 162 6.16 -4.22 -21.09
C MET A 162 5.50 -3.92 -22.44
N ALA A 163 4.28 -3.39 -22.45
CA ALA A 163 3.47 -3.25 -23.64
C ALA A 163 3.78 -1.98 -24.46
N VAL A 164 4.27 -0.92 -23.81
CA VAL A 164 4.44 0.40 -24.45
C VAL A 164 5.91 0.72 -24.68
N ARG A 165 6.25 1.10 -25.93
CA ARG A 165 7.59 1.54 -26.34
C ARG A 165 7.57 3.02 -26.72
N GLY A 166 8.73 3.66 -26.64
CA GLY A 166 8.92 5.04 -27.09
C GLY A 166 8.82 6.08 -25.96
N PRO A 167 8.95 7.38 -26.31
CA PRO A 167 9.19 8.44 -25.33
C PRO A 167 8.05 8.66 -24.33
N VAL A 168 6.81 8.35 -24.74
CA VAL A 168 5.60 8.49 -23.88
C VAL A 168 5.54 7.42 -22.78
N LYS A 169 6.28 6.31 -22.91
CA LYS A 169 6.35 5.25 -21.89
C LYS A 169 6.75 5.83 -20.52
N SER A 170 7.81 6.64 -20.51
CA SER A 170 8.35 7.23 -19.28
C SER A 170 7.33 8.05 -18.49
N VAL A 171 6.45 8.77 -19.20
CA VAL A 171 5.42 9.61 -18.58
C VAL A 171 4.31 8.79 -17.94
N ILE A 172 3.95 7.65 -18.55
CA ILE A 172 2.80 6.85 -18.10
C ILE A 172 3.20 5.77 -17.11
N PHE A 173 4.38 5.16 -17.30
CA PHE A 173 4.83 3.98 -16.57
C PHE A 173 6.11 4.22 -15.76
N GLY A 174 6.83 5.31 -16.03
CA GLY A 174 8.15 5.59 -15.45
C GLY A 174 9.32 5.14 -16.34
N GLY A 175 10.51 5.61 -16.00
CA GLY A 175 11.74 5.36 -16.76
C GLY A 175 12.39 4.00 -16.50
N ILE A 176 12.03 3.29 -15.42
CA ILE A 176 12.51 1.93 -15.17
C ILE A 176 12.21 1.00 -16.37
N ASP A 177 13.16 0.15 -16.73
CA ASP A 177 12.93 -0.82 -17.80
C ASP A 177 11.96 -1.92 -17.33
N GLY A 178 11.17 -2.43 -18.28
CA GLY A 178 10.10 -3.37 -17.94
C GLY A 178 10.61 -4.68 -17.33
N PRO A 179 11.62 -5.35 -17.91
CA PRO A 179 12.22 -6.54 -17.31
C PRO A 179 12.72 -6.32 -15.87
N THR A 180 13.41 -5.22 -15.60
CA THR A 180 13.86 -4.88 -14.23
C THR A 180 12.67 -4.69 -13.30
N MET A 181 11.65 -3.93 -13.70
CA MET A 181 10.45 -3.75 -12.88
C MET A 181 9.74 -5.08 -12.57
N MET A 182 9.67 -5.99 -13.54
CA MET A 182 9.11 -7.33 -13.34
C MET A 182 9.96 -8.18 -12.38
N ALA A 183 11.29 -8.07 -12.46
CA ALA A 183 12.20 -8.73 -11.52
C ALA A 183 11.97 -8.20 -10.09
N VAL A 184 11.91 -6.87 -9.92
CA VAL A 184 11.65 -6.22 -8.63
C VAL A 184 10.30 -6.69 -8.04
N ILE A 185 9.20 -6.64 -8.80
CA ILE A 185 7.89 -7.11 -8.33
C ILE A 185 7.98 -8.58 -7.92
N ASN A 186 8.52 -9.44 -8.78
CA ASN A 186 8.58 -10.88 -8.51
C ASN A 186 9.42 -11.21 -7.28
N ASP A 187 10.59 -10.60 -7.12
CA ASP A 187 11.51 -10.92 -6.02
C ASP A 187 10.97 -10.48 -4.67
N PHE A 188 10.37 -9.28 -4.59
CA PHE A 188 9.76 -8.81 -3.36
C PHE A 188 8.47 -9.58 -3.02
N VAL A 189 7.58 -9.81 -3.98
CA VAL A 189 6.32 -10.54 -3.74
C VAL A 189 6.58 -11.99 -3.36
N ARG A 190 7.43 -12.68 -4.13
CA ARG A 190 7.78 -14.08 -3.85
C ARG A 190 8.55 -14.20 -2.54
N GLY A 191 9.56 -13.35 -2.32
CA GLY A 191 10.34 -13.35 -1.08
C GLY A 191 9.46 -13.15 0.15
N PHE A 192 8.50 -12.22 0.07
CA PHE A 192 7.56 -11.97 1.15
C PHE A 192 6.64 -13.16 1.43
N PHE A 193 6.03 -13.76 0.40
CA PHE A 193 5.16 -14.92 0.60
C PHE A 193 5.92 -16.20 0.98
N ASP A 194 7.13 -16.40 0.45
CA ASP A 194 8.02 -17.49 0.88
C ASP A 194 8.29 -17.38 2.38
N LYS A 195 8.53 -16.17 2.91
CA LYS A 195 8.74 -15.94 4.34
C LYS A 195 7.46 -16.15 5.16
N HIS A 196 6.40 -15.41 4.84
CA HIS A 196 5.25 -15.27 5.75
C HIS A 196 4.11 -16.26 5.50
N VAL A 197 4.00 -16.82 4.30
CA VAL A 197 2.99 -17.85 3.99
C VAL A 197 3.60 -19.24 4.09
N ARG A 198 4.79 -19.44 3.52
CA ARG A 198 5.47 -20.74 3.50
C ARG A 198 6.39 -21.00 4.70
N GLY A 199 6.71 -19.97 5.49
CA GLY A 199 7.57 -20.09 6.66
C GLY A 199 9.04 -20.35 6.33
N LEU A 200 9.51 -19.92 5.15
CA LEU A 200 10.88 -20.12 4.71
C LEU A 200 11.79 -19.03 5.27
N ASP A 201 12.93 -19.42 5.83
CA ASP A 201 14.02 -18.48 6.11
C ASP A 201 14.77 -18.17 4.81
N ASN A 202 14.48 -17.01 4.23
CA ASN A 202 14.99 -16.58 2.93
C ASN A 202 15.66 -15.20 2.98
N ASN A 203 16.05 -14.74 4.17
CA ASN A 203 16.68 -13.43 4.39
C ASN A 203 15.86 -12.22 3.87
N PHE A 204 14.53 -12.36 3.74
CA PHE A 204 13.66 -11.26 3.37
C PHE A 204 13.50 -10.25 4.53
N PRO A 205 13.56 -8.93 4.27
CA PRO A 205 13.68 -8.27 2.95
C PRO A 205 15.12 -7.89 2.55
N ALA A 206 16.12 -8.19 3.38
CA ALA A 206 17.49 -7.70 3.21
C ALA A 206 18.12 -8.15 1.88
N ALA A 207 17.87 -9.40 1.47
CA ALA A 207 18.37 -9.92 0.19
C ALA A 207 17.81 -9.13 -1.00
N GLN A 208 16.51 -8.82 -1.00
CA GLN A 208 15.84 -8.11 -2.09
C GLN A 208 16.26 -6.64 -2.16
N PHE A 209 16.41 -5.97 -1.01
CA PHE A 209 16.94 -4.60 -1.00
C PHE A 209 18.40 -4.52 -1.45
N ALA A 210 19.22 -5.53 -1.15
CA ALA A 210 20.60 -5.58 -1.63
C ALA A 210 20.66 -5.75 -3.15
N GLU A 211 19.90 -6.71 -3.69
CA GLU A 211 19.83 -6.99 -5.13
C GLU A 211 19.32 -5.78 -5.92
N HIS A 212 18.25 -5.14 -5.45
CA HIS A 212 17.55 -4.06 -6.16
C HIS A 212 17.90 -2.67 -5.63
N SER A 213 19.08 -2.48 -5.04
CA SER A 213 19.46 -1.21 -4.37
C SER A 213 19.52 0.00 -5.33
N GLU A 214 19.78 -0.24 -6.62
CA GLU A 214 19.79 0.79 -7.66
C GLU A 214 18.39 1.31 -7.99
N ASP A 215 17.34 0.51 -7.77
CA ASP A 215 15.96 0.81 -8.17
C ASP A 215 15.00 0.97 -7.00
N VAL A 216 15.30 0.39 -5.83
CA VAL A 216 14.37 0.33 -4.70
C VAL A 216 14.97 0.97 -3.46
N VAL A 217 14.13 1.72 -2.74
CA VAL A 217 14.47 2.27 -1.43
C VAL A 217 13.42 1.84 -0.39
N PRO A 218 13.83 1.57 0.86
CA PRO A 218 12.88 1.38 1.95
C PRO A 218 12.14 2.69 2.22
N HIS A 219 10.90 2.58 2.70
CA HIS A 219 10.10 3.70 3.17
C HIS A 219 9.74 3.50 4.65
N ASP A 220 9.83 4.55 5.46
CA ASP A 220 9.53 4.50 6.89
C ASP A 220 8.28 5.34 7.21
N ALA A 221 7.29 4.70 7.83
CA ALA A 221 6.08 5.37 8.31
C ALA A 221 6.26 6.04 9.69
N GLY A 222 7.47 5.99 10.27
CA GLY A 222 7.81 6.58 11.57
C GLY A 222 7.51 8.08 11.69
N ARG A 223 7.52 8.82 10.57
CA ARG A 223 7.10 10.24 10.55
C ARG A 223 5.67 10.44 11.05
N VAL A 224 4.73 9.54 10.69
CA VAL A 224 3.34 9.59 11.18
C VAL A 224 3.28 9.39 12.69
N ARG A 225 4.11 8.49 13.22
CA ARG A 225 4.21 8.25 14.66
C ARG A 225 4.74 9.46 15.40
N ASP A 226 5.82 10.04 14.91
CA ASP A 226 6.47 11.17 15.58
C ASP A 226 5.52 12.39 15.59
N TRP A 227 4.81 12.64 14.49
CA TRP A 227 3.74 13.64 14.41
C TRP A 227 2.59 13.35 15.37
N TRP A 228 2.02 12.14 15.33
CA TRP A 228 0.88 11.80 16.19
C TRP A 228 1.23 11.96 17.67
N ASN A 229 2.44 11.56 18.05
CA ASN A 229 2.92 11.62 19.42
C ASN A 229 3.30 13.04 19.86
N SER A 230 3.56 13.98 18.93
CA SER A 230 3.78 15.39 19.28
C SER A 230 2.48 16.14 19.62
N LEU A 231 1.33 15.64 19.19
CA LEU A 231 0.02 16.25 19.49
C LEU A 231 -0.43 15.95 20.92
N SER A 232 -1.10 16.92 21.55
CA SER A 232 -1.86 16.77 22.78
C SER A 232 -3.12 15.91 22.58
N GLU A 233 -3.72 15.44 23.67
CA GLU A 233 -4.98 14.68 23.61
C GLU A 233 -6.11 15.49 22.98
N THR A 234 -6.17 16.80 23.23
CA THR A 234 -7.16 17.71 22.64
C THR A 234 -6.97 17.82 21.13
N GLU A 235 -5.74 18.07 20.67
CA GLU A 235 -5.43 18.15 19.23
C GLU A 235 -5.77 16.85 18.51
N ARG A 236 -5.48 15.69 19.11
CA ARG A 236 -5.85 14.39 18.55
C ARG A 236 -7.36 14.19 18.48
N ALA A 237 -8.11 14.66 19.47
CA ALA A 237 -9.57 14.56 19.51
C ALA A 237 -10.25 15.46 18.47
N GLU A 238 -9.59 16.55 18.07
CA GLU A 238 -10.06 17.49 17.05
C GLU A 238 -9.73 17.04 15.61
N LEU A 239 -8.85 16.05 15.44
CA LEU A 239 -8.54 15.48 14.13
C LEU A 239 -9.80 14.83 13.51
N PRO A 240 -10.01 15.02 12.19
CA PRO A 240 -11.16 14.44 11.52
C PRO A 240 -11.16 12.90 11.59
N VAL A 241 -12.30 12.33 11.99
CA VAL A 241 -12.51 10.87 12.19
C VAL A 241 -12.66 10.09 10.86
N ARG A 242 -12.60 10.76 9.71
CA ARG A 242 -12.76 10.20 8.35
C ARG A 242 -11.57 10.65 7.46
N PRO A 243 -11.35 10.08 6.25
CA PRO A 243 -10.08 10.10 5.48
C PRO A 243 -9.58 11.47 4.95
N ASP A 244 -9.77 12.53 5.72
CA ASP A 244 -9.09 13.81 5.62
C ASP A 244 -7.74 13.79 6.36
N VAL A 245 -7.23 12.62 6.77
CA VAL A 245 -5.95 12.58 7.49
C VAL A 245 -4.80 13.07 6.60
N ALA A 246 -4.87 12.90 5.27
CA ALA A 246 -3.90 13.48 4.34
C ALA A 246 -4.05 15.02 4.16
N GLY A 247 -5.27 15.56 4.27
CA GLY A 247 -5.50 17.02 4.30
C GLY A 247 -5.08 17.62 5.64
N ALA A 248 -5.34 16.92 6.73
CA ALA A 248 -4.91 17.28 8.09
C ALA A 248 -3.38 17.20 8.25
N LEU A 249 -2.68 16.24 7.63
CA LEU A 249 -1.20 16.22 7.59
C LEU A 249 -0.64 17.41 6.80
N LEU A 250 -1.26 17.80 5.69
CA LEU A 250 -0.87 18.97 4.89
C LEU A 250 -1.14 20.30 5.62
N GLU A 251 -2.22 20.39 6.41
CA GLU A 251 -2.53 21.57 7.23
C GLU A 251 -1.71 21.61 8.54
N ALA A 252 -1.42 20.47 9.15
CA ALA A 252 -0.58 20.38 10.35
C ALA A 252 0.89 20.71 10.06
N ASP A 253 1.44 20.35 8.89
CA ASP A 253 2.77 20.80 8.47
C ASP A 253 2.82 22.32 8.25
N LYS A 254 1.76 22.92 7.66
CA LYS A 254 1.65 24.38 7.56
C LYS A 254 1.59 25.06 8.93
N ALA A 255 0.80 24.52 9.86
CA ALA A 255 0.66 25.06 11.21
C ALA A 255 1.94 24.89 12.06
N GLY A 256 2.61 23.74 11.95
CA GLY A 256 3.91 23.48 12.58
C GLY A 256 5.01 24.41 12.09
N ARG A 257 5.00 24.77 10.79
CA ARG A 257 5.93 25.74 10.22
C ARG A 257 5.63 27.18 10.64
N ALA A 258 4.37 27.60 10.70
CA ALA A 258 3.98 28.93 11.19
C ALA A 258 4.40 29.17 12.65
N ALA A 259 4.31 28.13 13.49
CA ALA A 259 4.77 28.17 14.88
C ALA A 259 6.30 28.27 15.01
N VAL A 260 7.06 27.77 14.02
CA VAL A 260 8.53 27.81 13.99
C VAL A 260 9.07 29.06 13.30
N SER A 261 8.35 29.64 12.33
CA SER A 261 8.73 30.88 11.63
C SER A 261 8.32 32.16 12.36
N GLY A 262 7.46 32.07 13.38
CA GLY A 262 6.99 33.23 14.14
C GLY A 262 6.06 34.15 13.35
N GLU A 263 5.48 33.67 12.25
CA GLU A 263 4.50 34.40 11.45
C GLU A 263 3.09 33.93 11.82
N LEU A 264 2.43 34.70 12.70
CA LEU A 264 0.97 34.79 12.81
C LEU A 264 0.48 36.01 12.05
#